data_AF-A0A7K9M3C9-F1
#
_entry.id   AF-A0A7K9M3C9-F1
#
_cell.length_a   1.000
_cell.length_b   1.000
_cell.length_c   1.000
_cell.angle_alpha   90.00
_cell.angle_beta   90.00
_cell.angle_gamma   90.00
#
_symmetry.space_group_name_H-M   'P 1'
#
loop_
_entity.id
_entity.type
_entity.pdbx_description
1 polymer ?
#
loop_
_entity_poly.entity_id
_entity_poly.type
_entity_poly.pdbx_seq_one_letter_code
_entity_poly.pdbx_strand_id
1 'polypeptide(L)'
;CLPLAKESQKLFAFEWKNPDTGRRTQLTWTVLPQGFKNSPTIFGNQLAREIEAWNPPSQNGTLLQYVDDLLIATETEEECRQWTVSLLNFLGLRGYRVSPQEAQLTQSQVTYLGFETSGGQRELGAERKKAICRTP
;
A
#
# COMPACT_ATOMS: atom_id res chain seq x y z
N CYS A 1 -1.14 9.51 -4.02
CA CYS A 1 0.25 9.92 -3.71
C CYS A 1 0.23 11.14 -2.80
N LEU A 2 1.10 11.21 -1.79
CA LEU A 2 1.09 12.31 -0.83
C LEU A 2 1.86 13.53 -1.39
N PRO A 3 1.23 14.73 -1.46
CA PRO A 3 1.93 15.94 -1.87
C PRO A 3 3.06 16.31 -0.92
N LEU A 4 4.17 16.78 -1.47
CA LEU A 4 5.29 17.28 -0.68
C LEU A 4 5.17 18.80 -0.48
N ALA A 5 5.36 19.26 0.75
CA ALA A 5 5.37 20.69 1.07
C ALA A 5 6.40 21.43 0.19
N LYS A 6 6.02 22.58 -0.37
CA LYS A 6 6.87 23.35 -1.32
C LYS A 6 8.26 23.64 -0.78
N GLU A 7 8.37 23.96 0.50
CA GLU A 7 9.63 24.23 1.20
C GLU A 7 10.57 23.01 1.32
N SER A 8 10.00 21.81 1.31
CA SER A 8 10.74 20.55 1.40
C SER A 8 11.16 20.01 0.03
N GLN A 9 10.58 20.50 -1.09
CA GLN A 9 10.87 19.99 -2.42
C GLN A 9 12.37 20.04 -2.74
N LYS A 10 13.02 21.19 -2.48
CA LYS A 10 14.46 21.38 -2.71
C LYS A 10 15.38 20.32 -2.06
N LEU A 11 14.92 19.63 -1.01
CA LEU A 11 15.69 18.57 -0.35
C LEU A 11 15.82 17.31 -1.21
N PHE A 12 14.96 17.15 -2.21
CA PHE A 12 14.89 15.99 -3.08
C PHE A 12 15.20 16.34 -4.54
N ALA A 13 16.01 17.39 -4.75
CA ALA A 13 16.45 17.78 -6.08
C ALA A 13 17.48 16.78 -6.64
N PHE A 14 17.44 16.56 -7.95
CA PHE A 14 18.42 15.74 -8.68
C PHE A 14 18.78 16.38 -10.02
N GLU A 15 19.98 16.07 -10.53
CA GLU A 15 20.41 16.51 -11.86
C GLU A 15 20.02 15.45 -12.90
N TRP A 16 19.37 15.89 -13.98
CA TRP A 16 19.14 15.09 -15.16
C TRP A 16 19.92 15.66 -16.33
N LYS A 17 20.68 14.81 -17.02
CA LYS A 17 21.39 15.14 -18.25
C LYS A 17 20.65 14.53 -19.43
N ASN A 18 20.23 15.37 -20.37
CA ASN A 18 19.67 14.91 -21.63
C ASN A 18 20.75 14.16 -22.43
N PRO A 19 20.52 12.89 -22.82
CA PRO A 19 21.53 12.08 -23.49
C PRO A 19 21.86 12.59 -24.91
N ASP A 20 20.89 13.18 -25.60
CA ASP A 20 21.03 13.62 -27.00
C ASP A 20 21.70 14.99 -27.12
N THR A 21 21.32 15.93 -26.26
CA THR A 21 21.78 17.33 -26.29
C THR A 21 22.91 17.63 -25.30
N GLY A 22 23.13 16.72 -24.33
CA GLY A 22 24.09 16.92 -23.25
C GLY A 22 23.69 17.97 -22.21
N ARG A 23 22.53 18.62 -22.35
CA ARG A 23 22.03 19.66 -21.44
C ARG A 23 21.74 19.07 -20.05
N ARG A 24 22.19 19.76 -19.01
CA ARG A 24 21.92 19.43 -17.60
C ARG A 24 20.81 20.32 -17.06
N THR A 25 19.86 19.73 -16.35
CA THR A 25 18.74 20.42 -15.71
C THR A 25 18.54 19.86 -14.31
N GLN A 26 18.26 20.72 -13.34
CA GLN A 26 17.85 20.28 -12.01
C GLN A 26 16.34 20.07 -11.97
N LEU A 27 15.91 18.92 -11.45
CA LEU A 27 14.51 18.55 -11.24
C LEU A 27 14.30 18.26 -9.76
N THR A 28 13.05 18.25 -9.32
CA THR A 28 12.70 17.91 -7.94
C THR A 28 11.36 17.19 -7.87
N TRP A 29 11.16 16.41 -6.82
CA TRP A 29 9.89 15.76 -6.54
C TRP A 29 8.85 16.73 -5.96
N THR A 30 7.60 16.59 -6.40
CA THR A 30 6.44 17.34 -5.88
C THR A 30 5.54 16.49 -4.98
N VAL A 31 5.80 15.18 -4.93
CA VAL A 31 5.16 14.20 -4.06
C VAL A 31 6.23 13.47 -3.26
N LEU A 32 5.82 12.80 -2.20
CA LEU A 32 6.70 12.02 -1.34
C LEU A 32 7.50 10.99 -2.18
N PRO A 33 8.84 11.08 -2.23
CA PRO A 33 9.63 10.27 -3.14
C PRO A 33 9.85 8.84 -2.61
N GLN A 34 9.98 7.90 -3.53
CA GLN A 34 10.46 6.55 -3.23
C GLN A 34 11.95 6.59 -2.85
N GLY A 35 12.34 5.76 -1.88
CA GLY A 35 13.72 5.70 -1.38
C GLY A 35 14.02 6.67 -0.22
N PHE A 36 13.13 7.61 0.10
CA PHE A 36 13.26 8.37 1.35
C PHE A 36 12.86 7.49 2.54
N LYS A 37 13.76 7.39 3.53
CA LYS A 37 13.64 6.44 4.66
C LYS A 37 12.33 6.54 5.44
N ASN A 38 11.76 7.73 5.56
CA ASN A 38 10.52 7.95 6.33
C ASN A 38 9.27 7.89 5.45
N SER A 39 9.41 7.69 4.13
CA SER A 39 8.26 7.62 3.23
C SER A 39 7.24 6.54 3.64
N PRO A 40 7.66 5.30 4.01
CA PRO A 40 6.72 4.26 4.45
C PRO A 40 5.93 4.69 5.70
N THR A 41 6.61 5.25 6.70
CA THR A 41 5.96 5.71 7.94
C THR A 41 5.00 6.87 7.68
N ILE A 42 5.40 7.87 6.89
CA ILE A 42 4.56 9.01 6.55
C ILE A 42 3.30 8.55 5.79
N PHE A 43 3.48 7.67 4.80
CA PHE A 43 2.36 7.13 4.03
C PHE A 43 1.42 6.29 4.89
N GLY A 44 1.97 5.33 5.64
CA GLY A 44 1.19 4.45 6.51
C GLY A 44 0.38 5.24 7.54
N ASN A 45 0.98 6.23 8.19
CA ASN A 45 0.28 7.08 9.16
C ASN A 45 -0.83 7.91 8.51
N GLN A 46 -0.59 8.48 7.33
CA GLN A 46 -1.63 9.23 6.64
C GLN A 46 -2.79 8.32 6.22
N LEU A 47 -2.49 7.15 5.64
CA LEU A 47 -3.53 6.20 5.24
C LEU A 47 -4.32 5.68 6.45
N ALA A 48 -3.66 5.41 7.58
CA ALA A 48 -4.32 4.98 8.82
C ALA A 48 -5.31 6.04 9.32
N ARG A 49 -4.89 7.31 9.37
CA ARG A 49 -5.76 8.44 9.75
C ARG A 49 -6.95 8.61 8.82
N GLU A 50 -6.81 8.30 7.54
CA GLU A 50 -7.94 8.30 6.62
C GLU A 50 -8.89 7.14 6.91
N ILE A 51 -8.35 5.93 7.10
CA ILE A 51 -9.12 4.72 7.40
C ILE A 51 -9.89 4.86 8.73
N GLU A 52 -9.40 5.60 9.72
CA GLU A 52 -10.14 5.90 10.96
C GLU A 52 -11.49 6.60 10.70
N ALA A 53 -11.60 7.35 9.60
CA ALA A 53 -12.84 8.01 9.19
C ALA A 53 -13.74 7.13 8.31
N TRP A 54 -13.28 5.94 7.93
CA TRP A 54 -14.07 4.99 7.15
C TRP A 54 -15.04 4.24 8.06
N ASN A 55 -16.32 4.22 7.68
CA ASN A 55 -17.35 3.46 8.38
C ASN A 55 -17.62 2.14 7.63
N PRO A 56 -17.25 0.98 8.20
CA PRO A 56 -17.48 -0.30 7.55
C PRO A 56 -18.98 -0.63 7.48
N PRO A 57 -19.41 -1.43 6.48
CA PRO A 57 -20.82 -1.78 6.31
C PRO A 57 -21.37 -2.70 7.41
N SER A 58 -20.52 -3.43 8.11
CA SER A 58 -20.86 -4.24 9.30
C SER A 58 -19.76 -4.14 10.36
N GLN A 59 -20.03 -4.57 11.59
CA GLN A 59 -19.02 -4.65 12.66
C GLN A 59 -18.33 -6.03 12.71
N ASN A 60 -18.78 -7.00 11.91
CA ASN A 60 -18.31 -8.39 11.91
C ASN A 60 -17.12 -8.62 10.95
N GLY A 61 -16.17 -7.70 10.96
CA GLY A 61 -14.99 -7.76 10.10
C GLY A 61 -13.79 -7.09 10.71
N THR A 62 -12.62 -7.41 10.18
CA THR A 62 -11.34 -6.81 10.58
C THR A 62 -10.61 -6.30 9.36
N LEU A 63 -10.11 -5.06 9.45
CA LEU A 63 -9.19 -4.48 8.49
C LEU A 63 -7.80 -4.38 9.14
N LEU A 64 -6.81 -5.02 8.52
CA LEU A 64 -5.41 -4.87 8.88
C LEU A 64 -4.70 -4.00 7.86
N GLN A 65 -3.85 -3.11 8.35
CA GLN A 65 -3.03 -2.23 7.54
C GLN A 65 -1.56 -2.38 7.90
N TYR A 66 -0.71 -2.50 6.88
CA TYR A 66 0.73 -2.35 6.99
C TYR A 66 1.24 -1.46 5.87
N VAL A 67 1.57 -0.21 6.20
CA VAL A 67 1.96 0.81 5.20
C VAL A 67 0.88 0.96 4.12
N ASP A 68 1.11 0.40 2.93
CA ASP A 68 0.24 0.39 1.76
C ASP A 68 -0.49 -0.95 1.53
N ASP A 69 -0.14 -2.01 2.26
CA ASP A 69 -0.81 -3.31 2.21
C ASP A 69 -2.03 -3.34 3.15
N LEU A 70 -3.20 -3.68 2.59
CA LEU A 70 -4.46 -3.81 3.31
C LEU A 70 -4.99 -5.26 3.23
N LEU A 71 -5.54 -5.76 4.33
CA LEU A 71 -6.19 -7.06 4.41
C LEU A 71 -7.56 -6.93 5.09
N ILE A 72 -8.61 -7.35 4.41
CA ILE A 72 -9.96 -7.48 4.97
C ILE A 72 -10.21 -8.95 5.30
N ALA A 73 -10.72 -9.21 6.50
CA ALA A 73 -11.18 -10.53 6.92
C ALA A 73 -12.59 -10.42 7.52
N THR A 74 -13.50 -11.27 7.05
CA THR A 74 -14.89 -11.40 7.53
C THR A 74 -15.26 -12.87 7.65
N GLU A 75 -16.36 -13.18 8.33
CA GLU A 75 -16.83 -14.57 8.49
C GLU A 75 -17.40 -15.14 7.18
N THR A 76 -18.09 -14.31 6.40
CA THR A 76 -18.71 -14.72 5.14
C THR A 76 -18.11 -14.02 3.92
N GLU A 77 -18.15 -14.69 2.76
CA GLU A 77 -17.69 -14.12 1.48
C GLU A 77 -18.53 -12.89 1.07
N GLU A 78 -19.84 -12.93 1.33
CA GLU A 78 -20.73 -11.80 1.00
C GLU A 78 -20.39 -10.55 1.81
N GLU A 79 -20.11 -10.68 3.11
CA GLU A 79 -19.61 -9.57 3.92
C GLU A 79 -18.25 -9.08 3.42
N CYS A 80 -17.35 -9.99 3.05
CA CYS A 80 -16.03 -9.64 2.51
C CYS A 80 -16.18 -8.78 1.25
N ARG A 81 -17.10 -9.17 0.36
CA ARG A 81 -17.42 -8.42 -0.86
C ARG A 81 -17.95 -7.03 -0.54
N GLN A 82 -18.88 -6.90 0.40
CA GLN A 82 -19.45 -5.61 0.81
C GLN A 82 -18.40 -4.69 1.44
N TRP A 83 -17.56 -5.23 2.33
CA TRP A 83 -16.43 -4.52 2.92
C TRP A 83 -15.45 -4.05 1.85
N THR A 84 -15.07 -4.93 0.93
CA THR A 84 -14.14 -4.61 -0.17
C THR A 84 -14.68 -3.49 -1.03
N VAL A 85 -15.94 -3.56 -1.49
CA VAL A 85 -16.55 -2.49 -2.30
C VAL A 85 -16.61 -1.18 -1.54
N SER A 86 -17.02 -1.19 -0.27
CA SER A 86 -17.07 0.00 0.58
C SER A 86 -15.70 0.64 0.74
N LEU A 87 -14.68 -0.16 1.06
CA LEU A 87 -13.31 0.34 1.24
C LEU A 87 -12.72 0.88 -0.05
N LEU A 88 -12.89 0.19 -1.18
CA LEU A 88 -12.39 0.65 -2.47
C LEU A 88 -13.03 1.97 -2.91
N ASN A 89 -14.33 2.14 -2.71
CA ASN A 89 -15.03 3.40 -2.96
C ASN A 89 -14.48 4.51 -2.06
N PHE A 90 -14.32 4.24 -0.76
CA PHE A 90 -13.76 5.18 0.20
C PHE A 90 -12.34 5.64 -0.20
N LEU A 91 -11.45 4.70 -0.51
CA LEU A 91 -10.08 4.96 -0.94
C LEU A 91 -10.05 5.74 -2.26
N GLY A 92 -10.89 5.36 -3.23
CA GLY A 92 -11.00 6.04 -4.52
C GLY A 92 -11.44 7.49 -4.40
N LEU A 93 -12.44 7.79 -3.54
CA LEU A 93 -12.89 9.15 -3.25
C LEU A 93 -11.80 10.03 -2.63
N ARG A 94 -10.85 9.42 -1.89
CA ARG A 94 -9.67 10.09 -1.32
C ARG A 94 -8.46 10.13 -2.26
N GLY A 95 -8.60 9.63 -3.50
CA GLY A 95 -7.56 9.66 -4.51
C GLY A 95 -6.47 8.59 -4.36
N TYR A 96 -6.69 7.58 -3.52
CA TYR A 96 -5.86 6.38 -3.49
C TYR A 96 -6.19 5.48 -4.68
N ARG A 97 -5.21 4.67 -5.10
CA ARG A 97 -5.37 3.71 -6.18
C ARG A 97 -4.87 2.37 -5.68
N VAL A 98 -5.60 1.32 -6.00
CA VAL A 98 -5.25 -0.07 -5.69
C VAL A 98 -4.83 -0.73 -6.98
N SER A 99 -3.78 -1.55 -6.93
CA SER A 99 -3.28 -2.33 -8.06
C SER A 99 -4.26 -3.47 -8.38
N PRO A 100 -4.95 -3.47 -9.53
CA PRO A 100 -5.88 -4.55 -9.86
C PRO A 100 -5.18 -5.89 -10.09
N GLN A 101 -3.91 -5.85 -10.48
CA GLN A 101 -3.09 -7.03 -10.78
C GLN A 101 -2.64 -7.76 -9.50
N GLU A 102 -2.47 -7.03 -8.40
CA GLU A 102 -2.01 -7.57 -7.11
C GLU A 102 -3.17 -7.80 -6.13
N ALA A 103 -4.37 -7.34 -6.47
CA ALA A 103 -5.56 -7.49 -5.63
C ALA A 103 -6.01 -8.95 -5.56
N GLN A 104 -6.13 -9.47 -4.32
CA GLN A 104 -6.67 -10.79 -4.02
C GLN A 104 -8.10 -10.63 -3.48
N LEU A 105 -9.10 -10.62 -4.38
CA LEU A 105 -10.48 -10.29 -4.02
C LEU A 105 -11.28 -11.55 -3.59
N THR A 106 -11.92 -11.47 -2.41
CA THR A 106 -12.87 -12.47 -1.90
C THR A 106 -12.38 -13.92 -2.02
N GLN A 107 -11.13 -14.17 -1.60
CA GLN A 107 -10.51 -15.50 -1.62
C GLN A 107 -10.49 -16.11 -0.22
N SER A 108 -10.64 -17.43 -0.12
CA SER A 108 -10.54 -18.18 1.14
C SER A 108 -9.10 -18.38 1.63
N GLN A 109 -8.13 -18.24 0.73
CA GLN A 109 -6.70 -18.22 1.00
C GLN A 109 -6.08 -16.99 0.35
N VAL A 110 -5.27 -16.23 1.10
CA VAL A 110 -4.59 -15.03 0.62
C VAL A 110 -3.15 -14.99 1.10
N THR A 111 -2.30 -14.30 0.34
CA THR A 111 -0.94 -13.92 0.77
C THR A 111 -0.94 -12.50 1.29
N TYR A 112 -0.53 -12.30 2.55
CA TYR A 112 -0.37 -11.00 3.18
C TYR A 112 0.98 -10.91 3.89
N LEU A 113 1.79 -9.91 3.53
CA LEU A 113 3.15 -9.69 4.09
C LEU A 113 4.05 -10.93 4.02
N GLY A 114 3.91 -11.72 2.96
CA GLY A 114 4.66 -12.97 2.74
C GLY A 114 4.22 -14.14 3.62
N PHE A 115 3.02 -14.08 4.21
CA PHE A 115 2.36 -15.21 4.86
C PHE A 115 1.14 -15.64 4.08
N GLU A 116 0.96 -16.95 3.93
CA GLU A 116 -0.26 -17.55 3.41
C GLU A 116 -1.23 -17.73 4.58
N THR A 117 -2.44 -17.21 4.45
CA THR A 117 -3.48 -17.23 5.49
C THR A 117 -4.74 -17.88 4.93
N SER A 118 -5.25 -18.90 5.62
CA SER A 118 -6.46 -19.63 5.22
C SER A 118 -7.09 -20.32 6.43
N GLY A 119 -8.43 -20.27 6.58
CA GLY A 119 -9.14 -21.06 7.59
C GLY A 119 -8.65 -20.89 9.03
N GLY A 120 -8.18 -19.68 9.40
CA GLY A 120 -7.62 -19.39 10.72
C GLY A 120 -6.18 -19.85 10.95
N GLN A 121 -5.55 -20.48 9.94
CA GLN A 121 -4.15 -20.86 9.96
C GLN A 121 -3.30 -19.84 9.21
N ARG A 122 -2.01 -19.75 9.58
CA ARG A 122 -1.04 -18.86 8.97
C ARG A 122 0.30 -19.56 8.83
N GLU A 123 0.83 -19.55 7.62
CA GLU A 123 2.13 -20.17 7.30
C GLU A 123 3.04 -19.19 6.57
N LEU A 124 4.36 -19.42 6.65
CA LEU A 124 5.31 -18.66 5.85
C LEU A 124 5.13 -19.00 4.36
N GLY A 125 4.93 -17.97 3.54
CA GLY A 125 4.76 -18.14 2.09
C GLY A 125 6.03 -18.67 1.42
N ALA A 126 5.86 -19.39 0.31
CA ALA A 126 6.95 -20.05 -0.39
C ALA A 126 8.08 -19.09 -0.80
N GLU A 127 7.75 -17.90 -1.31
CA GLU A 127 8.75 -16.90 -1.72
C GLU A 127 9.53 -16.32 -0.54
N ARG A 128 8.87 -16.13 0.60
CA ARG A 128 9.53 -15.68 1.83
C ARG A 128 10.50 -16.74 2.36
N LYS A 129 10.12 -18.03 2.32
CA LYS A 129 11.01 -19.16 2.65
C LYS A 129 12.24 -19.16 1.73
N LYS A 130 12.04 -19.03 0.41
CA LYS A 130 13.13 -18.96 -0.57
C LYS A 130 14.09 -17.79 -0.30
N ALA A 131 13.55 -16.60 0.02
CA ALA A 131 14.37 -15.44 0.32
C ALA A 131 15.27 -15.65 1.55
N ILE A 132 14.72 -16.21 2.63
CA ILE A 132 15.49 -16.54 3.84
C ILE A 132 16.58 -17.56 3.52
N CYS A 133 16.24 -18.67 2.84
CA CYS A 133 17.21 -19.72 2.50
C CYS A 133 18.32 -19.25 1.54
N ARG A 134 18.13 -18.14 0.82
CA ARG A 134 19.14 -17.54 -0.08
C ARG A 134 20.00 -16.48 0.61
N THR A 135 19.70 -16.14 1.86
CA THR A 135 20.50 -15.19 2.63
C THR A 135 21.83 -15.87 2.97
N PRO A 136 22.98 -15.27 2.63
CA PRO A 136 24.31 -15.81 2.92
C PRO A 136 24.55 -16.08 4.40
#